data_AF-A0A1H9S8Y8-F1
#
_entry.id   AF-A0A1H9S8Y8-F1
#
_cell.length_a   1.000
_cell.length_b   1.000
_cell.length_c   1.000
_cell.angle_alpha   90.00
_cell.angle_beta   90.00
_cell.angle_gamma   90.00
#
_symmetry.space_group_name_H-M   'P 1'
#
loop_
_entity.id
_entity.type
_entity.pdbx_description
1 polymer ?
#
loop_
_entity_poly.entity_id
_entity_poly.type
_entity_poly.pdbx_seq_one_letter_code
_entity_poly.pdbx_strand_id
1 'polypeptide(L)' 'MKPYITIITIGVDDLEKSLAFYRDGMDFKTESIVGQEFEHGTVVFIEM' A
#
# COMPACT_ATOMS: atom_id res chain seq x y z
N MET A 1 -20.76 12.40 -17.99
CA MET A 1 -20.20 11.52 -16.94
C MET A 1 -18.68 11.57 -17.03
N LYS A 2 -17.95 11.71 -15.92
CA LYS A 2 -16.47 11.66 -15.91
C LYS A 2 -16.03 10.41 -15.14
N PRO A 3 -15.30 9.47 -15.75
CA PRO A 3 -14.79 8.30 -15.05
C PRO A 3 -13.59 8.69 -14.17
N TYR A 4 -13.52 8.10 -12.97
CA TYR A 4 -12.40 8.25 -12.03
C TYR A 4 -12.09 6.90 -11.40
N ILE A 5 -10.85 6.75 -10.92
CA ILE A 5 -10.41 5.57 -10.16
C ILE A 5 -10.30 5.99 -8.71
N THR A 6 -11.04 5.30 -7.84
CA THR A 6 -11.05 5.59 -6.40
C THR A 6 -10.04 4.75 -5.64
N ILE A 7 -9.78 3.51 -6.07
CA ILE A 7 -8.90 2.56 -5.39
C ILE A 7 -8.13 1.76 -6.44
N ILE A 8 -6.85 1.53 -6.18
CA ILE A 8 -6.01 0.57 -6.90
C ILE A 8 -5.39 -0.37 -5.87
N THR A 9 -5.51 -1.67 -6.08
CA THR A 9 -4.84 -2.69 -5.27
C THR A 9 -3.76 -3.36 -6.10
N ILE A 10 -2.52 -3.34 -5.62
CA ILE A 10 -1.35 -3.87 -6.31
C ILE A 10 -0.75 -4.98 -5.47
N GLY A 11 -0.65 -6.19 -6.03
CA GLY A 11 0.10 -7.29 -5.43
C GLY A 11 1.60 -7.06 -5.60
N VAL A 12 2.38 -7.33 -4.55
CA VAL A 12 3.83 -7.15 -4.55
C VAL A 12 4.51 -8.38 -3.96
N ASP A 13 5.73 -8.67 -4.44
CA ASP A 13 6.52 -9.81 -3.94
C ASP A 13 7.11 -9.54 -2.54
N ASP A 14 7.37 -8.26 -2.21
CA ASP A 14 7.93 -7.83 -0.92
C ASP A 14 7.24 -6.53 -0.46
N LEU A 15 6.46 -6.66 0.61
CA LEU A 15 5.65 -5.56 1.13
C LEU A 15 6.48 -4.46 1.80
N GLU A 16 7.55 -4.83 2.51
CA GLU A 16 8.39 -3.86 3.23
C GLU A 16 9.18 -3.00 2.25
N LYS A 17 9.76 -3.62 1.21
CA LYS A 17 10.43 -2.88 0.13
C LYS A 17 9.47 -1.95 -0.61
N SER A 18 8.27 -2.43 -0.92
CA SER A 18 7.26 -1.64 -1.60
C SER A 18 6.79 -0.46 -0.73
N LEU A 19 6.62 -0.69 0.57
CA LEU A 19 6.27 0.36 1.53
C LEU A 19 7.34 1.45 1.58
N ALA A 20 8.62 1.08 1.70
CA ALA A 20 9.70 2.07 1.70
C ALA A 20 9.73 2.87 0.39
N PHE A 21 9.49 2.23 -0.75
CA PHE A 21 9.42 2.92 -2.04
C PHE A 21 8.30 3.97 -2.10
N TYR A 22 7.06 3.62 -1.73
CA TYR A 22 5.94 4.55 -1.81
C TYR A 22 5.97 5.60 -0.69
N ARG A 23 6.30 5.21 0.55
CA ARG A 23 6.33 6.13 1.70
C ARG A 23 7.54 7.07 1.65
N ASP A 24 8.75 6.51 1.50
CA ASP A 24 9.98 7.28 1.65
C ASP A 24 10.46 7.82 0.29
N GLY A 25 10.14 7.13 -0.81
CA GLY A 25 10.51 7.55 -2.17
C GLY A 25 9.51 8.52 -2.83
N MET A 26 8.20 8.37 -2.56
CA MET A 26 7.15 9.22 -3.15
C MET A 26 6.47 10.15 -2.14
N ASP A 27 6.90 10.14 -0.88
CA ASP A 27 6.36 10.96 0.22
C ASP A 27 4.85 10.71 0.48
N PHE A 28 4.37 9.49 0.20
CA PHE A 28 3.00 9.13 0.48
C PHE A 28 2.80 8.79 1.96
N LYS A 29 1.69 9.26 2.54
CA LYS A 29 1.33 8.98 3.93
C LYS A 29 0.74 7.57 4.04
N THR A 30 1.22 6.81 5.03
CA THR A 30 0.73 5.45 5.28
C THR A 30 0.53 5.24 6.79
N GLU A 31 -0.54 4.55 7.15
CA GLU A 31 -0.80 4.13 8.53
C GLU A 31 -0.22 2.73 8.77
N SER A 32 1.11 2.59 8.67
CA SER A 32 1.86 1.34 8.95
C SER A 32 1.37 0.08 8.21
N ILE A 33 1.96 -1.09 8.53
CA ILE A 33 1.57 -2.39 7.97
C ILE A 33 0.46 -3.00 8.84
N VAL A 34 -0.62 -3.47 8.21
CA VAL A 34 -1.74 -4.14 8.88
C VAL A 34 -1.75 -5.63 8.52
N GLY A 35 -2.14 -6.50 9.46
CA GLY A 35 -2.32 -7.92 9.19
C GLY A 35 -1.02 -8.74 9.13
N GLN A 36 0.04 -8.29 9.83
CA GLN A 36 1.28 -9.09 10.00
C GLN A 36 1.04 -10.41 10.77
N GLU A 37 -0.10 -10.53 11.45
CA GLU A 37 -0.51 -11.74 12.19
C GLU A 37 -1.09 -12.85 11.28
N PHE A 38 -1.30 -12.59 9.99
CA PHE A 38 -1.83 -13.55 9.02
C PHE A 38 -0.84 -13.80 7.88
N GLU A 39 -0.52 -15.07 7.62
CA GLU A 39 0.53 -15.52 6.68
C GLU A 39 0.39 -14.96 5.24
N HIS A 40 -0.83 -14.60 4.83
CA HIS A 40 -1.14 -13.97 3.53
C HIS A 40 -2.07 -12.75 3.64
N GLY A 41 -2.27 -12.21 4.84
CA GLY A 41 -3.22 -11.12 5.11
C GLY A 41 -2.56 -9.75 5.26
N THR A 42 -1.25 -9.66 5.03
CA THR A 42 -0.51 -8.43 5.28
C THR A 42 -0.70 -7.43 4.14
N VAL A 43 -1.16 -6.24 4.48
CA VAL A 43 -1.45 -5.15 3.53
C VAL A 43 -1.02 -3.80 4.10
N VAL A 44 -0.81 -2.83 3.21
CA VAL A 44 -0.64 -1.42 3.57
C VAL A 44 -1.64 -0.59 2.79
N PHE A 45 -2.33 0.31 3.48
CA PHE A 45 -3.13 1.35 2.85
C PHE A 45 -2.32 2.63 2.74
N ILE A 46 -2.39 3.25 1.56
CA ILE A 46 -1.72 4.50 1.24
C ILE A 46 -2.80 5.47 0.78
N GLU A 47 -2.86 6.64 1.43
CA GLU A 47 -3.69 7.74 0.95
C GLU A 47 -2.91 8.51 -0.12
N MET A 48 -3.49 8.64 -1.31
CA MET A 48 -2.95 9.36 -2.47
C MET A 48 -3.82 10.56 -2.82
#